data_AF-A0A358KNZ1-F1
#
_entry.id   AF-A0A358KNZ1-F1
#
_cell.length_a   1.000
_cell.length_b   1.000
_cell.length_c   1.000
_cell.angle_alpha   90.00
_cell.angle_beta   90.00
_cell.angle_gamma   90.00
#
_symmetry.space_group_name_H-M   'P 1'
#
loop_
_entity.id
_entity.type
_entity.pdbx_description
1 polymer ?
#
loop_
_entity_poly.entity_id
_entity_poly.type
_entity_poly.pdbx_seq_one_letter_code
_entity_poly.pdbx_strand_id
1 'polypeptide(L)'
;MTITNSYFVSMLYCFNVLVFWCSSDLSWKWLVKSVKIWHNLYMKYHLKKLSPTLFWDVSADDLKPQRHARFIIGRVLKFGDIADWQIISRWYNRRTLRRAAKLAPDLDLKSRALWRVVLGK
;
A
#
# COMPACT_ATOMS: atom_id res chain seq x y z
N MET A 1 -23.79 17.56 -23.55
CA MET A 1 -23.22 16.34 -22.93
C MET A 1 -22.41 16.80 -21.72
N THR A 2 -23.01 17.24 -20.60
CA THR A 2 -23.79 16.45 -19.62
C THR A 2 -23.20 15.03 -19.54
N ILE A 3 -22.46 14.66 -18.49
CA ILE A 3 -22.90 14.49 -17.10
C ILE A 3 -21.75 14.86 -16.14
N THR A 4 -21.81 16.01 -15.46
CA THR A 4 -21.04 16.21 -14.22
C THR A 4 -21.86 15.63 -13.08
N ASN A 5 -21.31 14.58 -12.53
CA ASN A 5 -21.90 13.65 -11.59
C ASN A 5 -22.45 14.34 -10.32
N SER A 6 -23.73 14.10 -9.99
CA SER A 6 -24.46 14.68 -8.84
C SER A 6 -23.80 14.47 -7.47
N TYR A 7 -22.77 13.62 -7.34
CA TYR A 7 -22.07 13.39 -6.07
C TYR A 7 -21.17 14.56 -5.62
N PHE A 8 -20.76 15.46 -6.53
CA PHE A 8 -19.80 16.52 -6.17
C PHE A 8 -20.49 17.69 -5.44
N VAL A 9 -21.74 18.00 -5.77
CA VAL A 9 -22.49 19.09 -5.15
C VAL A 9 -22.98 18.69 -3.74
N SER A 10 -23.33 17.42 -3.51
CA SER A 10 -23.65 16.92 -2.17
C SER A 10 -22.46 16.95 -1.21
N MET A 11 -21.23 16.86 -1.73
CA MET A 11 -20.02 16.85 -0.89
C MET A 11 -19.65 18.25 -0.37
N LEU A 12 -19.97 19.32 -1.13
CA LEU A 12 -19.75 20.69 -0.68
C LEU A 12 -20.80 21.18 0.34
N TYR A 13 -22.05 20.70 0.26
CA TYR A 13 -23.09 21.09 1.23
C TYR A 13 -22.88 20.49 2.63
N CYS A 14 -22.22 19.34 2.74
CA CYS A 14 -21.78 18.82 4.04
C CYS A 14 -20.63 19.65 4.65
N PHE A 15 -19.83 20.33 3.82
CA PHE A 15 -18.66 21.07 4.30
C PHE A 15 -19.03 22.38 5.01
N ASN A 16 -20.19 22.99 4.69
CA ASN A 16 -20.59 24.27 5.29
C ASN A 16 -21.39 24.16 6.60
N VAL A 17 -22.00 23.01 6.91
CA VAL A 17 -22.74 22.80 8.17
C VAL A 17 -21.84 22.20 9.27
N LEU A 18 -20.74 21.52 8.89
CA LEU A 18 -19.80 20.90 9.84
C LEU A 18 -18.77 21.85 10.46
N VAL A 19 -18.62 23.08 9.95
CA VAL A 19 -17.67 24.06 10.52
C VAL A 19 -18.15 24.63 11.86
N PHE A 20 -19.43 24.47 12.22
CA PHE A 20 -20.00 25.05 13.44
C PHE A 20 -19.91 24.15 14.70
N TRP A 21 -19.35 22.95 14.59
CA TRP A 21 -19.12 22.05 15.73
C TRP A 21 -17.69 21.48 15.69
N CYS A 22 -16.68 22.36 15.60
CA CYS A 22 -15.26 22.01 15.64
C CYS A 22 -14.59 22.55 16.91
N SER A 23 -15.11 22.16 18.07
CA SER A 23 -14.48 22.43 19.37
C SER A 23 -14.27 21.11 20.12
N SER A 24 -13.27 20.34 19.72
CA SER A 24 -12.54 19.40 20.58
C SER A 24 -11.40 18.71 19.81
N ASP A 25 -10.18 19.22 19.99
CA ASP A 25 -8.93 18.68 19.44
C ASP A 25 -8.64 17.19 19.76
N LEU A 26 -9.37 16.59 20.72
CA LEU A 26 -9.22 15.17 21.05
C LEU A 26 -9.81 14.23 19.99
N SER A 27 -10.86 14.64 19.26
CA SER A 27 -11.56 13.78 18.29
C SER A 27 -10.69 13.42 17.07
N TRP A 28 -9.94 14.39 16.55
CA TRP A 28 -9.09 14.22 15.37
C TRP A 28 -7.92 13.26 15.61
N LYS A 29 -7.30 13.30 16.79
CA LYS A 29 -6.20 12.38 17.15
C LYS A 29 -6.66 10.93 17.24
N TRP A 30 -7.87 10.70 17.76
CA TRP A 30 -8.50 9.38 17.81
C TRP A 30 -8.88 8.89 16.42
N LEU A 31 -9.50 9.73 15.59
CA LEU A 31 -9.81 9.39 14.19
C LEU A 31 -8.56 9.00 13.39
N VAL A 32 -7.49 9.81 13.45
CA VAL A 32 -6.24 9.52 12.75
C VAL A 32 -5.59 8.24 13.26
N LYS A 33 -5.62 8.00 14.58
CA LYS A 33 -5.12 6.74 15.19
C LYS A 33 -5.94 5.53 14.72
N SER A 34 -7.26 5.64 14.71
CA SER A 34 -8.17 4.57 14.28
C SER A 34 -7.99 4.22 12.80
N VAL A 35 -7.87 5.21 11.92
CA VAL A 35 -7.59 4.99 10.50
C VAL A 35 -6.24 4.29 10.31
N LYS A 36 -5.20 4.70 11.05
CA LYS A 36 -3.88 4.07 11.00
C LYS A 36 -3.90 2.62 11.48
N ILE A 37 -4.66 2.30 12.52
CA ILE A 37 -4.85 0.94 13.04
C ILE A 37 -5.55 0.08 11.99
N TRP A 38 -6.67 0.55 11.45
CA TRP A 38 -7.43 -0.16 10.41
C TRP A 38 -6.59 -0.44 9.17
N HIS A 39 -5.87 0.57 8.71
CA HIS A 39 -4.96 0.43 7.59
C HIS A 39 -3.90 -0.65 7.87
N ASN A 40 -3.24 -0.61 9.03
CA ASN A 40 -2.23 -1.61 9.39
C ASN A 40 -2.78 -3.04 9.52
N LEU A 41 -3.98 -3.21 10.07
CA LEU A 41 -4.64 -4.52 10.18
C LEU A 41 -5.01 -5.06 8.80
N TYR A 42 -5.61 -4.22 7.96
CA TYR A 42 -5.91 -4.54 6.58
C TYR A 42 -4.65 -4.95 5.81
N MET A 43 -3.55 -4.22 6.00
CA MET A 43 -2.26 -4.55 5.40
C MET A 43 -1.75 -5.93 5.85
N LYS A 44 -1.84 -6.23 7.15
CA LYS A 44 -1.36 -7.49 7.73
C LYS A 44 -2.17 -8.68 7.20
N TYR A 45 -3.47 -8.49 6.97
CA TYR A 45 -4.32 -9.51 6.35
C TYR A 45 -3.87 -9.86 4.93
N HIS A 46 -3.51 -8.86 4.11
CA HIS A 46 -3.00 -9.12 2.75
C HIS A 46 -1.59 -9.74 2.74
N LEU A 47 -0.75 -9.41 3.72
CA LEU A 47 0.56 -10.08 3.86
C LEU A 47 0.40 -11.58 4.10
N LYS A 48 -0.64 -12.02 4.84
CA LYS A 48 -0.92 -13.45 5.04
C LYS A 48 -1.40 -14.17 3.77
N LYS A 49 -1.77 -13.44 2.73
CA LYS A 49 -2.16 -14.03 1.43
C LYS A 49 -0.96 -14.28 0.51
N LEU A 50 0.19 -13.67 0.81
CA LEU A 50 1.41 -13.96 0.08
C LEU A 50 1.90 -15.37 0.42
N SER A 51 2.63 -15.98 -0.50
CA SER A 51 3.21 -17.30 -0.25
C SER A 51 4.07 -17.30 1.03
N PRO A 52 3.87 -18.25 1.98
CA PRO A 52 4.63 -18.32 3.22
C PRO A 52 6.13 -18.56 2.97
N THR A 53 6.48 -19.15 1.82
CA THR A 53 7.87 -19.40 1.44
C THR A 53 8.68 -18.13 1.17
N LEU A 54 8.03 -16.97 0.97
CA LEU A 54 8.72 -15.68 0.77
C LEU A 54 9.42 -15.19 2.04
N PHE A 55 8.88 -15.55 3.21
CA PHE A 55 9.25 -15.01 4.52
C PHE A 55 9.71 -16.11 5.48
N TRP A 56 10.35 -17.15 4.97
CA TRP A 56 10.84 -18.29 5.77
C TRP A 56 11.81 -17.90 6.89
N ASP A 57 12.47 -16.74 6.76
CA ASP A 57 13.47 -16.19 7.69
C ASP A 57 12.95 -15.05 8.58
N VAL A 58 11.70 -14.61 8.39
CA VAL A 58 11.13 -13.45 9.09
C VAL A 58 9.74 -13.75 9.61
N SER A 59 9.49 -13.46 10.89
CA SER A 59 8.16 -13.61 11.45
C SER A 59 7.18 -12.62 10.77
N ALA A 60 5.98 -13.09 10.43
CA ALA A 60 4.94 -12.24 9.84
C ALA A 60 4.43 -11.15 10.81
N ASP A 61 4.65 -11.34 12.11
CA ASP A 61 4.24 -10.40 13.15
C ASP A 61 5.17 -9.19 13.26
N ASP A 62 6.47 -9.37 12.98
CA ASP A 62 7.47 -8.28 12.98
C ASP A 62 7.44 -7.45 11.69
N LEU A 63 6.78 -7.97 10.66
CA LEU A 63 6.72 -7.35 9.35
C LEU A 63 5.72 -6.18 9.34
N LYS A 64 6.24 -4.95 9.39
CA LYS A 64 5.46 -3.71 9.21
C LYS A 64 5.40 -3.32 7.73
N PRO A 65 4.28 -3.50 7.01
CA PRO A 65 4.25 -3.38 5.56
C PRO A 65 4.56 -2.00 4.97
N GLN A 66 4.28 -0.92 5.70
CA GLN A 66 4.66 0.42 5.26
C GLN A 66 6.15 0.67 5.47
N ARG A 67 6.70 0.23 6.61
CA ARG A 67 8.11 0.44 6.98
C ARG A 67 9.04 -0.45 6.17
N HIS A 68 8.62 -1.69 5.91
CA HIS A 68 9.41 -2.71 5.23
C HIS A 68 8.95 -2.93 3.78
N ALA A 69 8.26 -1.95 3.18
CA ALA A 69 7.75 -2.05 1.80
C ALA A 69 8.84 -2.48 0.80
N ARG A 70 10.06 -1.91 0.90
CA ARG A 70 11.18 -2.28 0.02
C ARG A 70 11.56 -3.76 0.15
N PHE A 71 11.57 -4.29 1.37
CA PHE A 71 11.92 -5.68 1.65
C PHE A 71 10.85 -6.63 1.12
N ILE A 72 9.58 -6.37 1.44
CA ILE A 72 8.44 -7.18 0.98
C ILE A 72 8.39 -7.22 -0.55
N ILE A 73 8.44 -6.05 -1.20
CA ILE A 73 8.43 -5.96 -2.65
C ILE A 73 9.65 -6.69 -3.22
N GLY A 74 10.85 -6.46 -2.67
CA GLY A 74 12.07 -7.14 -3.13
C GLY A 74 11.97 -8.66 -3.09
N ARG A 75 11.34 -9.23 -2.05
CA ARG A 75 11.10 -10.67 -1.93
C ARG A 75 10.15 -11.18 -3.00
N VAL A 76 9.01 -10.52 -3.20
CA VAL A 76 8.04 -10.90 -4.23
C VAL A 76 8.65 -10.80 -5.63
N LEU A 77 9.44 -9.75 -5.91
CA LEU A 77 10.10 -9.59 -7.20
C LEU A 77 11.16 -10.66 -7.48
N LYS A 78 11.72 -11.29 -6.45
CA LYS A 78 12.80 -12.27 -6.56
C LYS A 78 12.30 -13.71 -6.56
N PHE A 79 11.36 -14.03 -5.68
CA PHE A 79 10.91 -15.40 -5.41
C PHE A 79 9.38 -15.57 -5.50
N GLY A 80 8.64 -14.48 -5.66
CA GLY A 80 7.18 -14.53 -5.70
C GLY A 80 6.66 -15.04 -7.03
N ASP A 81 5.44 -15.56 -6.99
CA ASP A 81 4.73 -15.98 -8.19
C ASP A 81 3.90 -14.82 -8.79
N ILE A 82 3.15 -15.12 -9.85
CA ILE A 82 2.28 -14.14 -10.51
C ILE A 82 1.13 -13.70 -9.56
N ALA A 83 0.64 -14.57 -8.68
CA ALA A 83 -0.43 -14.23 -7.74
C ALA A 83 0.07 -13.24 -6.67
N ASP A 84 1.26 -13.48 -6.10
CA ASP A 84 1.95 -12.58 -5.18
C ASP A 84 2.17 -11.21 -5.83
N TRP A 85 2.63 -11.20 -7.09
CA TRP A 85 2.79 -9.97 -7.88
C TRP A 85 1.47 -9.21 -8.05
N GLN A 86 0.36 -9.90 -8.35
CA GLN A 86 -0.96 -9.27 -8.50
C GLN A 86 -1.43 -8.64 -7.18
N ILE A 87 -1.15 -9.28 -6.04
CA ILE A 87 -1.48 -8.74 -4.71
C ILE A 87 -0.68 -7.46 -4.47
N ILE A 88 0.64 -7.48 -4.63
CA ILE A 88 1.46 -6.30 -4.33
C ILE A 88 1.26 -5.16 -5.33
N SER A 89 0.94 -5.45 -6.59
CA SER A 89 0.76 -4.44 -7.63
C SER A 89 -0.54 -3.64 -7.48
N ARG A 90 -1.59 -4.26 -6.93
CA ARG A 90 -2.83 -3.56 -6.53
C ARG A 90 -2.64 -2.69 -5.31
N TRP A 91 -1.65 -3.03 -4.48
CA TRP A 91 -1.53 -2.48 -3.15
C TRP A 91 -0.50 -1.35 -3.04
N TYR A 92 0.65 -1.51 -3.68
CA TYR A 92 1.68 -0.49 -3.73
C TYR A 92 1.57 0.33 -5.01
N ASN A 93 1.70 1.65 -4.86
CA ASN A 93 1.79 2.55 -6.00
C ASN A 93 2.96 2.17 -6.90
N ARG A 94 2.78 2.31 -8.22
CA ARG A 94 3.80 1.99 -9.23
C ARG A 94 5.13 2.71 -9.00
N ARG A 95 5.11 3.93 -8.46
CA ARG A 95 6.33 4.66 -8.04
C ARG A 95 7.09 3.93 -6.93
N THR A 96 6.40 3.40 -5.94
CA THR A 96 6.98 2.62 -4.83
C THR A 96 7.58 1.31 -5.34
N LEU A 97 6.86 0.60 -6.21
CA LEU A 97 7.34 -0.63 -6.84
C LEU A 97 8.64 -0.39 -7.63
N ARG A 98 8.68 0.66 -8.46
CA ARG A 98 9.91 1.04 -9.19
C ARG A 98 11.08 1.36 -8.27
N ARG A 99 10.85 2.15 -7.21
CA ARG A 99 11.90 2.47 -6.25
C ARG A 99 12.40 1.21 -5.56
N ALA A 100 11.50 0.33 -5.14
CA ALA A 100 11.87 -0.94 -4.52
C ALA A 100 12.68 -1.83 -5.47
N ALA A 101 12.25 -1.99 -6.73
CA ALA A 101 12.98 -2.78 -7.73
C ALA A 101 14.40 -2.23 -8.02
N LYS A 102 14.57 -0.90 -7.99
CA LYS A 102 15.89 -0.26 -8.19
C LYS A 102 16.79 -0.41 -6.96
N LEU A 103 16.23 -0.29 -5.75
CA LEU A 103 16.98 -0.23 -4.50
C LEU A 103 17.08 -1.58 -3.78
N ALA A 104 16.45 -2.64 -4.29
CA ALA A 104 16.54 -3.98 -3.73
C ALA A 104 17.98 -4.52 -3.92
N PRO A 105 18.74 -4.73 -2.83
CA PRO A 105 20.12 -5.21 -2.92
C PRO A 105 20.17 -6.66 -3.42
N ASP A 106 19.21 -7.49 -2.98
CA ASP A 106 19.25 -8.93 -3.22
C ASP A 106 18.69 -9.34 -4.58
N LEU A 107 18.27 -8.39 -5.41
CA LEU A 107 17.71 -8.66 -6.73
C LEU A 107 18.84 -8.85 -7.75
N ASP A 108 18.83 -9.98 -8.45
CA ASP A 108 19.80 -10.31 -9.48
C ASP A 108 19.64 -9.40 -10.72
N LEU A 109 20.67 -9.37 -11.56
CA LEU A 109 20.68 -8.53 -12.76
C LEU A 109 19.56 -8.91 -13.74
N LYS A 110 19.23 -10.21 -13.88
CA LYS A 110 18.19 -10.66 -14.81
C LYS A 110 16.82 -10.24 -14.33
N SER A 111 16.48 -10.48 -13.06
CA SER A 111 15.20 -10.02 -12.50
C SER A 111 15.09 -8.49 -12.54
N ARG A 112 16.16 -7.76 -12.24
CA ARG A 112 16.14 -6.29 -12.34
C ARG A 112 15.88 -5.82 -13.78
N ALA A 113 16.44 -6.49 -14.78
CA ALA A 113 16.17 -6.20 -16.18
C ALA A 113 14.71 -6.50 -16.56
N LEU A 114 14.17 -7.64 -16.13
CA LEU A 114 12.76 -8.02 -16.32
C LEU A 114 11.83 -6.94 -15.75
N TRP A 115 12.00 -6.59 -14.47
CA TRP A 115 11.11 -5.64 -13.80
C TRP A 115 11.24 -4.22 -14.33
N ARG A 116 12.38 -3.85 -14.92
CA ARG A 116 12.54 -2.58 -15.63
C ARG A 116 11.62 -2.50 -16.85
N VAL A 117 11.44 -3.61 -17.57
CA VAL A 117 10.52 -3.68 -18.72
C VAL A 117 9.07 -3.65 -18.23
N VAL A 118 8.72 -4.49 -17.26
CA VAL A 118 7.35 -4.63 -16.73
C VAL A 118 6.84 -3.33 -16.09
N LEU A 119 7.64 -2.66 -15.26
CA LEU A 119 7.21 -1.46 -14.54
C LEU A 119 7.22 -0.20 -15.40
N GLY A 120 7.79 -0.25 -16.60
CA GLY A 120 8.11 0.90 -17.45
C GLY A 120 9.18 1.80 -16.80
N LYS A 121 10.11 2.29 -17.60
CA LYS A 121 11.15 3.24 -17.15
C LYS A 121 10.54 4.49 -16.52
#